data_AF-A0A7C4WB04-F1
#
_entry.id   AF-A0A7C4WB04-F1
#
_cell.length_a   1.000
_cell.length_b   1.000
_cell.length_c   1.000
_cell.angle_alpha   90.00
_cell.angle_beta   90.00
_cell.angle_gamma   90.00
#
_symmetry.space_group_name_H-M   'P 1'
#
loop_
_entity.id
_entity.type
_entity.pdbx_description
1 polymer ?
#
loop_
_entity_poly.entity_id
_entity_poly.type
_entity_poly.pdbx_seq_one_letter_code
_entity_poly.pdbx_strand_id
1 'polypeptide(L)'
;VGPRYSGAPQDAELLASAYRKSLELCSEHRIRSIAFPSISTGIYGYPVREASRIALKTVINYLKDHPEIERVRFVLFDSATFAAYEEALQELNPSFR
;
A
#
# COMPACT_ATOMS: atom_id res chain seq x y z
N VAL A 1 -0.36 12.76 0.78
CA VAL A 1 -1.69 12.61 0.14
C VAL A 1 -1.56 11.74 -1.09
N GLY A 2 -2.52 10.86 -1.39
CA GLY A 2 -2.51 10.05 -2.62
C GLY A 2 -2.96 10.86 -3.86
N PRO A 3 -2.65 10.40 -5.09
CA PRO A 3 -3.03 11.08 -6.32
C PRO A 3 -4.53 10.93 -6.60
N ARG A 4 -5.11 11.91 -7.31
CA ARG A 4 -6.36 11.72 -8.06
C ARG A 4 -6.00 11.06 -9.37
N TYR A 5 -6.54 9.87 -9.62
CA TYR A 5 -6.17 9.05 -10.77
C TYR A 5 -6.57 9.70 -12.10
N SER A 6 -5.62 9.73 -13.01
CA SER A 6 -5.74 10.25 -14.37
C SER A 6 -5.27 9.25 -15.43
N GLY A 7 -4.68 8.13 -15.01
CA GLY A 7 -4.01 7.16 -15.89
C GLY A 7 -2.62 7.60 -16.34
N ALA A 8 -2.10 8.72 -15.81
CA ALA A 8 -0.76 9.19 -16.12
C ALA A 8 0.30 8.30 -15.44
N PRO A 9 1.46 8.06 -16.06
CA PRO A 9 2.52 7.24 -15.46
C PRO A 9 2.97 7.71 -14.06
N GLN A 10 2.88 9.01 -13.79
CA GLN A 10 3.22 9.63 -12.51
C GLN A 10 2.29 9.19 -11.36
N ASP A 11 1.07 8.74 -11.64
CA ASP A 11 0.09 8.39 -10.61
C ASP A 11 0.60 7.20 -9.77
N ALA A 12 1.30 6.26 -10.41
CA ALA A 12 1.90 5.13 -9.72
C ALA A 12 2.98 5.55 -8.72
N GLU A 13 3.85 6.49 -9.11
CA GLU A 13 4.92 6.99 -8.23
C GLU A 13 4.33 7.84 -7.09
N LEU A 14 3.32 8.66 -7.36
CA LEU A 14 2.64 9.43 -6.32
C LEU A 14 1.95 8.54 -5.30
N LEU A 15 1.31 7.46 -5.75
CA LEU A 15 0.69 6.49 -4.85
C LEU A 15 1.75 5.76 -4.02
N ALA A 16 2.83 5.27 -4.63
CA ALA A 16 3.95 4.65 -3.92
C ALA A 16 4.56 5.60 -2.89
N SER A 17 4.78 6.86 -3.27
CA SER A 17 5.30 7.91 -2.40
C SER A 17 4.41 8.14 -1.18
N ALA A 18 3.07 8.12 -1.32
CA ALA A 18 2.16 8.27 -0.20
C ALA A 18 2.34 7.19 0.88
N TYR A 19 2.49 5.92 0.48
CA TYR A 19 2.78 4.83 1.42
C TYR A 19 4.17 4.96 2.03
N ARG A 20 5.19 5.16 1.18
CA ARG A 20 6.59 5.24 1.61
C ARG A 20 6.84 6.39 2.59
N LYS A 21 6.33 7.59 2.31
CA LYS A 21 6.43 8.75 3.23
C LYS A 21 5.73 8.52 4.56
N SER A 22 4.62 7.78 4.57
CA SER A 22 3.96 7.42 5.83
C SER A 22 4.79 6.44 6.67
N LEU A 23 5.49 5.51 6.02
CA LEU A 23 6.42 4.58 6.70
C LEU A 23 7.69 5.28 7.19
N GLU A 24 8.27 6.19 6.39
CA GLU A 24 9.41 7.02 6.80
C GLU A 24 9.11 7.78 8.10
N LEU A 25 7.92 8.38 8.21
CA LEU A 25 7.46 9.02 9.45
C LEU A 25 7.33 8.02 10.61
N CYS A 26 6.91 6.78 10.34
CA CYS A 26 6.86 5.76 11.39
C CYS A 26 8.26 5.45 11.93
N SER A 27 9.24 5.26 11.06
CA SER A 27 10.64 5.02 11.45
C SER A 27 11.22 6.21 12.22
N GLU A 28 10.98 7.44 11.75
CA GLU A 28 11.42 8.67 12.42
C GLU A 28 10.87 8.79 13.85
N HIS A 29 9.58 8.47 14.02
CA HIS A 29 8.89 8.59 15.31
C HIS A 29 8.86 7.30 16.13
N ARG A 30 9.60 6.25 15.73
CA ARG A 30 9.63 4.94 16.41
C ARG A 30 8.25 4.30 16.56
N ILE A 31 7.36 4.52 15.59
CA ILE A 31 6.05 3.90 15.52
C ILE A 31 6.22 2.49 14.95
N ARG A 32 5.88 1.48 15.76
CA ARG A 32 6.08 0.07 15.42
C ARG A 32 4.93 -0.57 14.65
N SER A 33 3.79 0.14 14.55
CA SER A 33 2.63 -0.37 13.81
C SER A 33 1.81 0.73 13.15
N ILE A 34 1.35 0.46 11.93
CA ILE A 34 0.52 1.37 11.14
C ILE A 34 -0.59 0.60 10.40
N ALA A 35 -1.73 1.26 10.20
CA ALA A 35 -2.81 0.76 9.37
C ALA A 35 -3.03 1.69 8.17
N PHE A 36 -3.17 1.13 6.98
CA PHE A 36 -3.49 1.86 5.75
C PHE A 36 -4.88 1.49 5.24
N PRO A 37 -5.67 2.48 4.78
CA PRO A 37 -6.81 2.19 3.90
C PRO A 37 -6.29 1.86 2.49
N SER A 38 -7.20 1.56 1.57
CA SER A 38 -6.88 1.54 0.14
C SER A 38 -6.77 2.97 -0.39
N ILE A 39 -5.57 3.56 -0.32
CA ILE A 39 -5.33 4.97 -0.69
C ILE A 39 -5.69 5.19 -2.17
N SER A 40 -6.40 6.29 -2.44
CA SER A 40 -6.81 6.77 -3.77
C SER A 40 -7.85 5.93 -4.52
N THR A 41 -8.36 4.81 -3.98
CA THR A 41 -9.29 3.93 -4.70
C THR A 41 -10.78 4.27 -4.55
N GLY A 42 -11.11 5.23 -3.68
CA GLY A 42 -12.46 5.77 -3.55
C GLY A 42 -12.73 6.90 -4.56
N ILE A 43 -13.11 8.09 -4.08
CA ILE A 43 -13.42 9.26 -4.91
C ILE A 43 -12.27 9.71 -5.84
N TYR A 44 -11.03 9.29 -5.55
CA TYR A 44 -9.86 9.56 -6.38
C TYR A 44 -9.69 8.58 -7.55
N GLY A 45 -10.49 7.51 -7.61
CA GLY A 45 -10.71 6.71 -8.81
C GLY A 45 -9.58 5.80 -9.24
N TYR A 46 -8.56 5.56 -8.40
CA TYR A 46 -7.46 4.66 -8.75
C TYR A 46 -7.98 3.22 -8.87
N PRO A 47 -7.72 2.50 -9.99
CA PRO A 47 -8.14 1.11 -10.14
C PRO A 47 -7.56 0.24 -9.02
N VAL A 48 -8.44 -0.43 -8.27
CA VAL A 48 -8.07 -1.15 -7.05
C VAL A 48 -6.99 -2.21 -7.30
N ARG A 49 -7.06 -2.97 -8.42
CA ARG A 49 -6.07 -4.00 -8.75
C ARG A 49 -4.68 -3.44 -9.08
N GLU A 50 -4.60 -2.22 -9.61
CA GLU A 50 -3.32 -1.55 -9.85
C GLU A 50 -2.79 -0.96 -8.55
N ALA A 51 -3.66 -0.29 -7.79
CA ALA A 51 -3.33 0.33 -6.52
C ALA A 51 -2.85 -0.68 -5.47
N SER A 52 -3.48 -1.87 -5.39
CA SER A 52 -3.13 -2.91 -4.42
C SER A 52 -1.71 -3.42 -4.64
N ARG A 53 -1.32 -3.67 -5.90
CA ARG A 53 0.04 -4.09 -6.27
C ARG A 53 1.07 -3.02 -5.89
N ILE A 54 0.79 -1.74 -6.19
CA ILE A 54 1.69 -0.64 -5.84
C ILE A 54 1.83 -0.55 -4.31
N ALA A 55 0.70 -0.53 -3.59
CA ALA A 55 0.67 -0.43 -2.14
C ALA A 55 1.46 -1.54 -1.46
N LEU A 56 1.16 -2.81 -1.80
CA LEU A 56 1.82 -3.97 -1.20
C LEU A 56 3.30 -4.02 -1.57
N LYS A 57 3.65 -3.82 -2.85
CA LYS A 57 5.06 -3.83 -3.29
C LYS A 57 5.88 -2.76 -2.57
N THR A 58 5.34 -1.55 -2.43
CA THR A 58 6.02 -0.47 -1.70
C THR A 58 6.21 -0.82 -0.23
N VAL A 59 5.15 -1.28 0.45
CA VAL A 59 5.22 -1.66 1.87
C VAL A 59 6.18 -2.82 2.09
N ILE A 60 6.04 -3.92 1.34
CA ILE A 60 6.91 -5.10 1.46
C ILE A 60 8.37 -4.72 1.25
N ASN A 61 8.68 -3.93 0.22
CA ASN A 61 10.06 -3.53 -0.02
C ASN A 61 10.61 -2.63 1.08
N TYR A 62 9.81 -1.69 1.59
CA TYR A 62 10.25 -0.83 2.68
C TYR A 62 10.58 -1.63 3.96
N LEU A 63 9.70 -2.57 4.33
CA LEU A 63 9.84 -3.37 5.55
C LEU A 63 11.05 -4.32 5.55
N LYS A 64 11.62 -4.66 4.38
CA LYS A 64 12.84 -5.49 4.31
C LYS A 64 14.02 -4.85 5.03
N ASP A 65 14.12 -3.53 4.95
CA ASP A 65 15.24 -2.76 5.49
C ASP A 65 14.90 -2.04 6.82
N HIS A 66 13.63 -2.12 7.27
CA HIS A 66 13.10 -1.38 8.42
C HIS A 66 12.37 -2.32 9.41
N PRO A 67 13.10 -3.22 10.10
CA PRO A 67 12.51 -4.21 10.99
C PRO A 67 11.87 -3.62 12.26
N GLU A 68 12.13 -2.35 12.57
CA GLU A 68 11.50 -1.64 13.69
C GLU A 68 9.98 -1.47 13.51
N ILE A 69 9.48 -1.53 12.28
CA ILE A 69 8.04 -1.56 11.99
C ILE A 69 7.58 -3.02 12.03
N GLU A 70 7.10 -3.43 13.20
CA GLU A 70 6.67 -4.81 13.47
C GLU A 70 5.37 -5.21 12.77
N ARG A 71 4.50 -4.25 12.41
CA ARG A 71 3.18 -4.56 11.83
C ARG A 71 2.61 -3.49 10.93
N VAL A 72 2.28 -3.87 9.69
CA VAL A 72 1.43 -3.08 8.79
C VAL A 72 0.11 -3.82 8.56
N ARG A 73 -1.02 -3.12 8.68
CA ARG A 73 -2.36 -3.66 8.37
C ARG A 73 -2.99 -2.89 7.22
N PHE A 74 -3.56 -3.61 6.26
CA PHE A 74 -4.46 -3.00 5.27
C PHE A 74 -5.90 -3.16 5.74
N VAL A 75 -6.56 -2.04 6.02
CA VAL A 75 -7.96 -2.00 6.48
C VAL A 75 -8.82 -1.67 5.26
N LEU A 76 -9.38 -2.71 4.65
CA LEU A 76 -10.08 -2.66 3.38
C LEU A 76 -11.59 -2.68 3.64
N PHE A 77 -12.32 -1.81 2.95
CA PHE A 77 -13.73 -1.52 3.26
C PHE A 77 -14.68 -2.65 2.86
N ASP A 78 -14.42 -3.32 1.72
CA ASP A 78 -15.29 -4.33 1.14
C ASP A 78 -14.52 -5.58 0.68
N SER A 79 -15.28 -6.63 0.38
CA SER A 79 -14.74 -7.93 -0.04
C SER A 79 -14.05 -7.88 -1.41
N ALA A 80 -14.51 -7.01 -2.32
CA ALA A 80 -13.90 -6.87 -3.64
C ALA A 80 -12.49 -6.25 -3.54
N THR A 81 -12.34 -5.24 -2.69
CA THR A 81 -11.05 -4.62 -2.38
C THR A 81 -10.15 -5.61 -1.65
N PHE A 82 -10.69 -6.36 -0.68
CA PHE A 82 -9.95 -7.43 -0.01
C PHE A 82 -9.40 -8.45 -1.00
N ALA A 83 -10.24 -8.99 -1.89
CA ALA A 83 -9.83 -9.97 -2.89
C ALA A 83 -8.71 -9.44 -3.82
N ALA A 84 -8.78 -8.16 -4.21
CA ALA A 84 -7.74 -7.55 -5.04
C ALA A 84 -6.39 -7.36 -4.32
N TYR A 85 -6.40 -7.19 -3.00
CA TYR A 85 -5.16 -7.18 -2.19
C TYR A 85 -4.64 -8.59 -1.93
N GLU A 86 -5.52 -9.56 -1.72
CA GLU A 86 -5.15 -10.97 -1.56
C GLU A 86 -4.47 -11.50 -2.83
N GLU A 87 -5.06 -11.28 -4.00
CA GLU A 87 -4.48 -11.63 -5.31
C GLU A 87 -3.10 -10.99 -5.49
N ALA A 88 -2.98 -9.67 -5.24
CA ALA A 88 -1.72 -8.97 -5.35
C ALA A 88 -0.66 -9.46 -4.35
N LEU A 89 -1.06 -9.88 -3.15
CA LEU A 89 -0.14 -10.43 -2.16
C LEU A 89 0.38 -11.81 -2.57
N GLN A 90 -0.49 -12.68 -3.11
CA GLN A 90 -0.09 -13.99 -3.65
C GLN A 90 0.90 -13.85 -4.81
N GLU A 91 0.68 -12.87 -5.69
CA GLU A 91 1.62 -12.57 -6.80
C GLU A 91 2.99 -12.12 -6.28
N LEU A 92 3.03 -11.25 -5.26
CA LEU A 92 4.26 -10.66 -4.72
C LEU A 92 5.00 -11.59 -3.75
N ASN A 93 4.29 -12.51 -3.11
CA ASN A 93 4.84 -13.48 -2.18
C ASN A 93 4.13 -14.84 -2.35
N PRO A 94 4.57 -15.68 -3.29
CA PRO A 94 3.93 -16.97 -3.58
C PRO A 94 3.92 -17.97 -2.41
N SER A 95 4.72 -17.72 -1.37
CA SER A 95 4.75 -18.52 -0.14
C SER A 95 3.67 -18.11 0.87
N PHE A 96 2.99 -16.99 0.65
CA PHE A 96 1.88 -16.52 1.47
C PHE A 96 0.61 -17.27 1.03
N ARG A 97 0.23 -18.31 1.78
CA ARG A 97 -1.04 -19.04 1.65
C ARG A 97 -1.91 -18.79 2.86
#